data_AF-A0A182T9K5-F1
#
_entry.id   AF-A0A182T9K5-F1
#
_cell.length_a   1.000
_cell.length_b   1.000
_cell.length_c   1.000
_cell.angle_alpha   90.00
_cell.angle_beta   90.00
_cell.angle_gamma   90.00
#
_symmetry.space_group_name_H-M   'P 1'
#
loop_
_entity.id
_entity.type
_entity.pdbx_description
1 polymer ?
#
loop_
_entity_poly.entity_id
_entity_poly.type
_entity_poly.pdbx_seq_one_letter_code
_entity_poly.pdbx_strand_id
1 'polypeptide(L)'
;NFRQCLGKFLKTYQFQTAEPSDLWAICAKQVNNSKYVKEMMNQWTNTAAFPLLNVTMNGTSLTVRQTGFRPAEYLAIYDEPTEEIELEGEVPRSTTTTTTTVAPTDSTGKSAHDAGSRWIFPIHYITDVLNTNETTIENKEQQSLIIWLNSSEVIITLNHTAQWIKLNHGQTGYYRVLYDEANWAKLVEQMQINNAVFSTQDRVGLVSDIFTLCHANLIPCHAAMELISYFPKEKEWGPIVLGTSHLEKWRKILKYSECYLVLAEYVRQNLEKSIQVLGWDDTGEDETKLLRPVLMLSAALWEEAETIKFAKGLVTNFTTHSIPIPPNLRSVAYIGSVLSGEFQYWQFCWDRYMAVRREKSSVLEERMELLRALGVTKDAWLQNRLLSHVITLPVFEIVQVLDAIAGTPTGGAMACRFLQAKWFDFQSKLGRGTVQFARVISAITQYGSTKFDYDELKSLVARFGDGPGLKLLNMTLSTVAANVEWVSRSQASIYSWIESKYHF
;
A
#
# COMPACT_ATOMS: atom_id res chain seq x y z
N ASN A 1 12.37 31.54 -5.50
CA ASN A 1 11.66 32.05 -4.30
C ASN A 1 11.83 31.16 -3.07
N PHE A 2 11.45 29.86 -3.08
CA PHE A 2 11.51 29.02 -1.86
C PHE A 2 12.91 28.92 -1.22
N ARG A 3 13.96 28.64 -2.02
CA ARG A 3 15.36 28.61 -1.55
C ARG A 3 15.80 29.91 -0.86
N GLN A 4 15.33 31.06 -1.34
CA GLN A 4 15.64 32.36 -0.73
C GLN A 4 14.88 32.57 0.59
N CYS A 5 13.62 32.12 0.67
CA CYS A 5 12.89 32.11 1.95
C CYS A 5 13.66 31.29 3.00
N LEU A 6 14.03 30.05 2.66
CA LEU A 6 14.75 29.17 3.58
C LEU A 6 16.10 29.75 3.99
N GLY A 7 16.85 30.31 3.03
CA GLY A 7 18.12 30.98 3.32
C GLY A 7 17.97 32.18 4.25
N LYS A 8 16.89 32.96 4.13
CA LYS A 8 16.60 34.06 5.06
C LYS A 8 16.17 33.55 6.43
N PHE A 9 15.30 32.54 6.49
CA PHE A 9 14.87 31.91 7.73
C PHE A 9 16.04 31.40 8.57
N LEU A 10 16.94 30.63 7.94
CA LEU A 10 18.12 30.10 8.62
C LEU A 10 19.08 31.19 9.13
N LYS A 11 19.20 32.30 8.39
CA LYS A 11 20.02 33.46 8.83
C LYS A 11 19.36 34.23 9.97
N THR A 12 18.05 34.43 9.92
CA THR A 12 17.32 35.21 10.94
C THR A 12 17.28 34.49 12.28
N TYR A 13 17.04 33.17 12.27
CA TYR A 13 16.94 32.36 13.50
C TYR A 13 18.22 31.57 13.78
N GLN A 14 19.37 32.03 13.28
CA GLN A 14 20.64 31.38 13.52
C GLN A 14 20.94 31.34 15.03
N PHE A 15 21.25 30.15 15.55
CA PHE A 15 21.50 29.90 16.98
C PHE A 15 20.32 30.21 17.91
N GLN A 16 19.11 30.28 17.36
CA GLN A 16 17.86 30.54 18.10
C GLN A 16 16.84 29.43 17.84
N THR A 17 15.72 29.49 18.55
CA THR A 17 14.54 28.63 18.31
C THR A 17 13.52 29.38 17.47
N ALA A 18 12.73 28.65 16.68
CA ALA A 18 11.67 29.20 15.84
C ALA A 18 10.44 28.29 15.87
N GLU A 19 9.27 28.87 15.63
CA GLU A 19 7.99 28.17 15.46
C GLU A 19 7.62 28.05 13.97
N PRO A 20 6.73 27.11 13.57
CA PRO A 20 6.29 26.98 12.19
C PRO A 20 5.76 28.30 11.58
N SER A 21 5.10 29.14 12.39
CA SER A 21 4.60 30.46 11.96
C SER A 21 5.69 31.43 11.52
N ASP A 22 6.89 31.31 12.07
CA ASP A 22 8.04 32.17 11.72
C ASP A 22 8.51 31.93 10.29
N LEU A 23 8.56 30.66 9.89
CA LEU A 23 8.90 30.26 8.53
C LEU A 23 7.88 30.82 7.53
N TRP A 24 6.59 30.67 7.82
CA TRP A 24 5.51 31.14 6.96
C TRP A 24 5.49 32.66 6.82
N ALA A 25 5.81 33.40 7.90
CA ALA A 25 5.92 34.85 7.86
C ALA A 25 7.06 35.33 6.95
N ILE A 26 8.23 34.68 7.00
CA ILE A 26 9.36 35.02 6.13
C ILE A 26 9.06 34.66 4.67
N CYS A 27 8.46 33.49 4.42
CA CYS A 27 8.09 33.07 3.07
C CYS A 27 7.02 34.00 2.48
N ALA A 28 6.00 34.39 3.25
CA ALA A 28 5.00 35.36 2.79
C ALA A 28 5.65 36.68 2.36
N LYS A 29 6.60 37.20 3.15
CA LYS A 29 7.37 38.41 2.80
C LYS A 29 8.19 38.26 1.51
N GLN A 30 8.66 37.06 1.18
CA GLN A 30 9.40 36.81 -0.09
C GLN A 30 8.49 36.78 -1.32
N VAL A 31 7.19 36.58 -1.15
CA VAL A 31 6.23 36.48 -2.26
C VAL A 31 5.21 37.61 -2.14
N ASN A 32 5.70 38.84 -2.01
CA ASN A 32 4.90 40.08 -1.94
C ASN A 32 3.78 40.06 -0.88
N ASN A 33 4.04 39.49 0.30
CA ASN A 33 3.05 39.32 1.38
C ASN A 33 1.80 38.54 0.94
N SER A 34 1.97 37.55 0.06
CA SER A 34 0.86 36.65 -0.33
C SER A 34 0.23 36.03 0.91
N LYS A 35 -1.03 36.41 1.17
CA LYS A 35 -1.83 35.92 2.31
C LYS A 35 -2.02 34.41 2.26
N TYR A 36 -2.00 33.83 1.05
CA TYR A 36 -2.20 32.41 0.82
C TYR A 36 -1.12 31.53 1.46
N VAL A 37 0.14 31.97 1.59
CA VAL A 37 1.20 31.11 2.13
C VAL A 37 0.94 30.74 3.59
N LYS A 38 0.61 31.74 4.43
CA LYS A 38 0.39 31.48 5.86
C LYS A 38 -0.89 30.68 6.09
N GLU A 39 -1.96 31.02 5.39
CA GLU A 39 -3.26 30.35 5.52
C GLU A 39 -3.19 28.91 5.02
N MET A 40 -2.63 28.68 3.82
CA MET A 40 -2.39 27.36 3.25
C MET A 40 -1.58 26.50 4.20
N MET A 41 -0.39 26.96 4.62
CA MET A 41 0.49 26.11 5.41
C MET A 41 -0.08 25.80 6.79
N ASN A 42 -0.83 26.73 7.40
CA ASN A 42 -1.54 26.44 8.66
C ASN A 42 -2.56 25.30 8.52
N GLN A 43 -3.28 25.22 7.40
CA GLN A 43 -4.24 24.14 7.13
C GLN A 43 -3.52 22.79 6.98
N TRP A 44 -2.35 22.77 6.33
CA TRP A 44 -1.55 21.56 6.13
C TRP A 44 -0.84 21.06 7.39
N THR A 45 -0.40 21.95 8.29
CA THR A 45 0.37 21.53 9.48
C THR A 45 -0.47 21.25 10.71
N ASN A 46 -1.69 21.81 10.80
CA ASN A 46 -2.54 21.69 11.99
C ASN A 46 -3.76 20.79 11.79
N THR A 47 -3.95 20.24 10.59
CA THR A 47 -5.03 19.29 10.31
C THR A 47 -4.47 17.89 10.19
N ALA A 48 -5.03 16.92 10.92
CA ALA A 48 -4.55 15.54 10.94
C ALA A 48 -4.87 14.73 9.66
N ALA A 49 -5.64 15.29 8.73
CA ALA A 49 -6.06 14.68 7.48
C ALA A 49 -5.38 15.35 6.27
N PHE A 50 -5.55 14.76 5.08
CA PHE A 50 -5.14 15.36 3.80
C PHE A 50 -6.31 15.34 2.80
N PRO A 51 -6.29 16.20 1.75
CA PRO A 51 -7.38 16.28 0.79
C PRO A 51 -7.50 15.04 -0.11
N LEU A 52 -8.75 14.63 -0.33
CA LEU A 52 -9.20 13.82 -1.46
C LEU A 52 -9.94 14.75 -2.43
N LEU A 53 -9.53 14.75 -3.70
CA LEU A 53 -10.18 15.52 -4.75
C LEU A 53 -11.10 14.62 -5.56
N ASN A 54 -12.41 14.86 -5.47
CA ASN A 54 -13.41 14.25 -6.32
C ASN A 54 -13.50 15.04 -7.63
N VAL A 55 -13.23 14.36 -8.74
CA VAL A 55 -13.16 14.97 -10.07
C VAL A 55 -14.24 14.37 -10.95
N THR A 56 -15.06 15.23 -11.52
CA THR A 56 -16.09 14.85 -12.50
C THR A 56 -15.99 15.73 -13.73
N MET A 57 -16.19 15.14 -14.89
CA MET A 57 -16.17 15.84 -16.17
C MET A 57 -17.52 15.71 -16.87
N ASN A 58 -18.16 16.84 -17.18
CA ASN A 58 -19.40 16.88 -17.94
C ASN A 58 -19.21 17.73 -19.20
N GLY A 59 -18.95 17.07 -20.33
CA GLY A 59 -18.53 17.74 -21.57
C GLY A 59 -17.22 18.48 -21.37
N THR A 60 -17.24 19.82 -21.45
CA THR A 60 -16.08 20.68 -21.20
C THR A 60 -16.04 21.23 -19.77
N SER A 61 -17.04 20.94 -18.94
CA SER A 61 -17.08 21.41 -17.55
C SER A 61 -16.38 20.42 -16.61
N LEU A 62 -15.27 20.86 -16.03
CA LEU A 62 -14.51 20.17 -15.00
C LEU A 62 -14.96 20.65 -13.62
N THR A 63 -15.46 19.73 -12.79
CA THR A 63 -15.78 19.99 -11.39
C THR A 63 -14.79 19.27 -10.49
N VAL A 64 -14.14 20.03 -9.58
CA VAL A 64 -13.20 19.50 -8.60
C VAL A 64 -13.68 19.87 -7.20
N ARG A 65 -13.95 18.86 -6.37
CA ARG A 65 -14.44 19.03 -4.99
C ARG A 65 -13.47 18.39 -4.00
N GLN A 66 -13.09 19.10 -2.95
CA GLN A 66 -12.25 18.56 -1.87
C GLN A 66 -13.06 18.03 -0.70
N THR A 67 -12.61 16.90 -0.15
CA THR A 67 -13.03 16.36 1.14
C THR A 67 -11.79 15.87 1.91
N GLY A 68 -11.88 15.65 3.21
CA GLY A 68 -10.80 14.98 3.94
C GLY A 68 -10.76 13.49 3.58
N PHE A 69 -9.61 12.97 3.16
CA PHE A 69 -9.44 11.54 2.94
C PHE A 69 -9.58 10.78 4.27
N ARG A 70 -10.40 9.72 4.26
CA ARG A 70 -10.59 8.82 5.40
C ARG A 70 -10.55 7.38 4.91
N PRO A 71 -10.01 6.44 5.70
CA PRO A 71 -10.22 5.01 5.47
C PRO A 71 -11.71 4.66 5.45
N ALA A 72 -12.06 3.53 4.85
CA ALA A 72 -13.42 3.00 4.88
C ALA A 72 -13.91 2.80 6.33
N GLU A 73 -15.21 3.00 6.55
CA GLU A 73 -15.84 2.65 7.83
C GLU A 73 -15.79 1.13 8.03
N TYR A 74 -15.54 0.69 9.27
CA TYR A 74 -15.33 -0.72 9.60
C TYR A 74 -16.65 -1.44 9.88
N LEU A 75 -17.54 -1.55 8.89
CA LEU A 75 -18.88 -2.11 9.10
C LEU A 75 -18.81 -3.63 9.38
N ALA A 76 -17.94 -4.36 8.70
CA ALA A 76 -17.82 -5.82 8.82
C ALA A 76 -17.33 -6.36 10.18
N ILE A 77 -16.89 -5.50 11.11
CA ILE A 77 -16.54 -5.91 12.48
C ILE A 77 -17.70 -5.71 13.47
N TYR A 78 -18.72 -4.95 13.09
CA TYR A 78 -19.96 -4.83 13.84
C TYR A 78 -20.93 -5.85 13.25
N ASP A 79 -21.13 -6.99 13.92
CA ASP A 79 -22.27 -7.82 13.55
C ASP A 79 -23.57 -7.04 13.85
N GLU A 80 -24.60 -7.38 13.08
CA GLU A 80 -26.00 -6.97 13.15
C GLU A 80 -26.49 -6.56 14.55
N PRO A 81 -27.46 -5.61 14.63
CA PRO A 81 -27.99 -5.17 15.91
C PRO A 81 -28.35 -6.40 16.73
N THR A 82 -27.86 -6.45 17.96
CA THR A 82 -28.37 -7.37 18.98
C THR A 82 -29.90 -7.32 18.91
N GLU A 83 -30.51 -8.31 18.27
CA GLU A 83 -31.90 -8.65 18.54
C GLU A 83 -31.91 -9.02 20.01
N GLU A 84 -32.32 -8.05 20.84
CA GLU A 84 -32.80 -8.34 22.17
C GLU A 84 -33.83 -9.44 22.01
N ILE A 85 -33.50 -10.62 22.53
CA ILE A 85 -34.45 -11.73 22.62
C ILE A 85 -35.54 -11.26 23.59
N GLU A 86 -36.56 -10.59 23.05
CA GLU A 86 -37.85 -10.41 23.72
C GLU A 86 -38.52 -11.78 23.76
N LEU A 87 -38.39 -12.43 24.92
CA LEU A 87 -39.21 -13.57 25.30
C LEU A 87 -40.66 -13.10 25.49
N GLU A 88 -41.51 -13.12 24.47
CA GLU A 88 -42.95 -13.06 24.68
C GLU A 88 -43.77 -14.01 23.78
N GLY A 89 -44.84 -14.52 24.39
CA GLY A 89 -45.63 -15.67 23.96
C GLY A 89 -46.48 -15.47 22.70
N GLU A 90 -46.87 -16.62 22.16
CA GLU A 90 -47.79 -16.84 21.03
C GLU A 90 -49.10 -16.04 21.08
N VAL A 91 -49.56 -15.49 19.94
CA VAL A 91 -50.92 -15.67 19.32
C VAL A 91 -50.87 -15.29 17.81
N PRO A 92 -51.56 -15.98 16.86
CA PRO A 92 -51.37 -15.82 15.41
C PRO A 92 -52.50 -15.09 14.63
N ARG A 93 -52.12 -14.38 13.54
CA ARG A 93 -52.86 -14.03 12.27
C ARG A 93 -52.28 -12.70 11.71
N SER A 94 -52.15 -12.39 10.43
CA SER A 94 -52.68 -12.89 9.15
C SER A 94 -51.78 -12.38 8.00
N THR A 95 -51.74 -13.12 6.89
CA THR A 95 -51.13 -12.79 5.59
C THR A 95 -51.62 -11.48 4.96
N THR A 96 -50.70 -10.68 4.39
CA THR A 96 -50.83 -10.09 3.02
C THR A 96 -49.54 -9.43 2.49
N THR A 97 -49.16 -9.87 1.28
CA THR A 97 -48.65 -9.14 0.10
C THR A 97 -47.30 -8.39 0.11
N THR A 98 -46.41 -8.93 -0.73
CA THR A 98 -45.19 -8.37 -1.32
C THR A 98 -45.47 -7.10 -2.13
N THR A 99 -44.74 -6.01 -1.86
CA THR A 99 -44.55 -4.92 -2.82
C THR A 99 -43.15 -4.33 -2.68
N THR A 100 -42.34 -4.50 -3.72
CA THR A 100 -41.08 -3.79 -4.00
C THR A 100 -41.33 -2.29 -4.06
N THR A 101 -40.65 -1.52 -3.20
CA THR A 101 -40.49 -0.07 -3.38
C THR A 101 -39.11 0.38 -2.91
N VAL A 102 -38.45 1.16 -3.75
CA VAL A 102 -37.11 1.74 -3.61
C VAL A 102 -37.05 2.65 -2.38
N ALA A 103 -36.05 2.47 -1.52
CA ALA A 103 -35.83 3.32 -0.35
C ALA A 103 -35.31 4.71 -0.78
N PRO A 104 -35.89 5.81 -0.26
CA PRO A 104 -35.41 7.16 -0.53
C PRO A 104 -34.15 7.47 0.28
N THR A 105 -33.22 8.16 -0.38
CA THR A 105 -32.15 8.92 0.23
C THR A 105 -32.73 9.95 1.20
N ASP A 106 -32.43 9.84 2.48
CA ASP A 106 -32.37 11.03 3.33
C ASP A 106 -31.27 10.94 4.38
N SER A 107 -30.39 11.93 4.28
CA SER A 107 -29.17 12.12 5.02
C SER A 107 -29.43 13.02 6.24
N THR A 108 -29.42 12.48 7.46
CA THR A 108 -29.14 13.30 8.66
C THR A 108 -28.56 12.45 9.79
N GLY A 109 -27.28 12.17 9.68
CA GLY A 109 -26.41 11.76 10.79
C GLY A 109 -25.15 12.60 10.78
N LYS A 110 -25.28 13.93 10.94
CA LYS A 110 -24.12 14.81 11.05
C LYS A 110 -23.37 14.48 12.34
N SER A 111 -22.31 13.68 12.23
CA SER A 111 -21.32 13.56 13.29
C SER A 111 -20.74 14.96 13.56
N ALA A 112 -20.60 15.33 14.83
CA ALA A 112 -20.08 16.62 15.29
C ALA A 112 -18.58 16.86 14.95
N HIS A 113 -17.99 16.06 14.07
CA HIS A 113 -16.61 16.18 13.57
C HIS A 113 -16.53 16.69 12.12
N ASP A 114 -17.65 17.13 11.52
CA ASP A 114 -17.72 17.69 10.17
C ASP A 114 -17.48 19.21 10.12
N ALA A 115 -16.65 19.73 11.03
CA ALA A 115 -16.06 21.05 10.85
C ALA A 115 -15.07 20.96 9.68
N GLY A 116 -15.60 21.18 8.47
CA GLY A 116 -14.97 20.94 7.18
C GLY A 116 -13.50 21.39 7.15
N SER A 117 -12.61 20.41 7.15
CA SER A 117 -11.21 20.65 6.84
C SER A 117 -11.13 21.11 5.39
N ARG A 118 -10.72 22.37 5.19
CA ARG A 118 -10.54 23.01 3.90
C ARG A 118 -9.07 23.31 3.72
N TRP A 119 -8.56 22.98 2.54
CA TRP A 119 -7.20 23.31 2.13
C TRP A 119 -7.25 24.25 0.93
N ILE A 120 -6.41 25.29 0.97
CA ILE A 120 -6.23 26.24 -0.13
C ILE A 120 -4.89 25.95 -0.78
N PHE A 121 -4.87 25.50 -2.03
CA PHE A 121 -3.63 25.13 -2.71
C PHE A 121 -3.79 25.12 -4.24
N PRO A 122 -2.68 25.25 -4.99
CA PRO A 122 -2.70 25.07 -6.43
C PRO A 122 -2.78 23.59 -6.81
N ILE A 123 -3.63 23.28 -7.79
CA ILE A 123 -3.78 21.97 -8.41
C ILE A 123 -3.21 22.07 -9.82
N HIS A 124 -2.35 21.13 -10.17
CA HIS A 124 -1.80 20.99 -11.51
C HIS A 124 -2.59 19.91 -12.25
N TYR A 125 -2.92 20.12 -13.52
CA TYR A 125 -3.57 19.10 -14.35
C TYR A 125 -3.07 19.10 -15.79
N ILE A 126 -3.26 17.96 -16.46
CA ILE A 126 -3.04 17.74 -17.88
C ILE A 126 -4.24 16.99 -18.49
N THR A 127 -4.42 17.10 -19.80
CA THR A 127 -5.45 16.40 -20.59
C THR A 127 -4.80 15.66 -21.77
N ASP A 128 -5.55 14.86 -22.52
CA ASP A 128 -5.08 14.26 -23.78
C ASP A 128 -4.65 15.28 -24.84
N VAL A 129 -5.23 16.48 -24.81
CA VAL A 129 -4.85 17.58 -25.70
C VAL A 129 -3.64 18.33 -25.15
N LEU A 130 -2.58 18.48 -25.96
CA LEU A 130 -1.40 19.29 -25.64
C LEU A 130 -1.75 20.79 -25.68
N ASN A 131 -1.36 21.53 -24.65
CA ASN A 131 -1.50 22.99 -24.65
C ASN A 131 -0.34 23.59 -25.48
N THR A 132 -0.59 23.94 -26.74
CA THR A 132 0.43 24.46 -27.67
C THR A 132 0.58 25.99 -27.64
N ASN A 133 -0.01 26.68 -26.67
CA ASN A 133 -0.16 28.14 -26.72
C ASN A 133 1.07 28.93 -26.24
N GLU A 134 2.19 28.31 -25.89
CA GLU A 134 3.46 29.01 -25.65
C GLU A 134 4.59 28.42 -26.51
N THR A 135 4.97 29.18 -27.53
CA THR A 135 6.05 28.90 -28.47
C THR A 135 7.43 29.05 -27.81
N THR A 136 7.91 28.01 -27.13
CA THR A 136 9.35 27.79 -26.96
C THR A 136 9.65 26.30 -27.09
N ILE A 137 10.22 25.96 -28.24
CA ILE A 137 10.72 24.64 -28.60
C ILE A 137 12.00 24.42 -27.80
N GLU A 138 11.90 23.93 -26.57
CA GLU A 138 12.99 23.32 -25.80
C GLU A 138 12.37 22.77 -24.50
N ASN A 139 11.89 21.52 -24.58
CA ASN A 139 11.43 20.59 -23.52
C ASN A 139 10.05 20.02 -23.88
N LYS A 140 10.04 18.78 -24.41
CA LYS A 140 8.83 18.00 -24.74
C LYS A 140 8.14 17.46 -23.49
N GLU A 141 7.88 18.30 -22.49
CA GLU A 141 7.02 17.95 -21.37
C GLU A 141 5.65 18.60 -21.58
N GLN A 142 4.59 17.83 -21.32
CA GLN A 142 3.23 18.34 -21.41
C GLN A 142 3.06 19.45 -20.36
N GLN A 143 2.92 20.70 -20.81
CA GLN A 143 2.79 21.84 -19.90
C GLN A 143 1.51 21.70 -19.05
N SER A 144 1.68 21.51 -17.73
CA SER A 144 0.55 21.44 -16.80
C SER A 144 -0.15 22.77 -16.64
N LEU A 145 -1.48 22.74 -16.58
CA LEU A 145 -2.32 23.89 -16.25
C LEU A 145 -2.54 23.97 -14.74
N ILE A 146 -2.68 25.18 -14.20
CA ILE A 146 -2.82 25.43 -12.76
C ILE A 146 -4.22 25.95 -12.44
N ILE A 147 -4.82 25.37 -11.40
CA ILE A 147 -6.10 25.76 -10.82
C ILE A 147 -5.86 26.09 -9.35
N TRP A 148 -6.36 27.23 -8.88
CA TRP A 148 -6.37 27.50 -7.44
C TRP A 148 -7.66 26.98 -6.81
N LEU A 149 -7.53 25.97 -5.95
CA LEU A 149 -8.63 25.53 -5.13
C LEU A 149 -8.74 26.44 -3.91
N ASN A 150 -9.48 27.54 -4.06
CA ASN A 150 -9.70 28.45 -2.95
C ASN A 150 -10.84 27.99 -2.05
N SER A 151 -11.81 27.23 -2.56
CA SER A 151 -13.06 26.82 -1.89
C SER A 151 -13.20 25.30 -1.82
N SER A 152 -14.28 24.80 -1.21
CA SER A 152 -14.54 23.34 -1.15
C SER A 152 -14.78 22.72 -2.54
N GLU A 153 -15.17 23.55 -3.51
CA GLU A 153 -15.44 23.16 -4.89
C GLU A 153 -14.97 24.26 -5.84
N VAL A 154 -14.51 23.86 -7.01
CA VAL A 154 -14.21 24.75 -8.14
C VAL A 154 -14.73 24.11 -9.42
N ILE A 155 -15.36 24.93 -10.26
CA ILE A 155 -15.88 24.54 -11.57
C ILE A 155 -15.14 25.34 -12.63
N ILE A 156 -14.67 24.66 -13.67
CA ILE A 156 -13.85 25.25 -14.73
C ILE A 156 -14.36 24.77 -16.07
N THR A 157 -14.45 25.68 -17.02
CA THR A 157 -14.77 25.35 -18.41
C THR A 157 -13.47 25.19 -19.19
N LEU A 158 -13.23 24.00 -19.71
CA LEU A 158 -12.13 23.71 -20.63
C LEU A 158 -12.42 24.32 -22.00
N ASN A 159 -11.39 24.79 -22.69
CA ASN A 159 -11.52 25.35 -24.04
C ASN A 159 -11.68 24.26 -25.13
N HIS A 160 -11.60 23.00 -24.74
CA HIS A 160 -11.67 21.83 -25.60
C HIS A 160 -12.37 20.67 -24.88
N THR A 161 -12.83 19.70 -25.65
CA THR A 161 -13.28 18.41 -25.12
C THR A 161 -12.07 17.50 -24.91
N ALA A 162 -11.87 17.05 -23.68
CA ALA A 162 -10.80 16.12 -23.32
C ALA A 162 -11.32 14.68 -23.22
N GLN A 163 -10.55 13.70 -23.69
CA GLN A 163 -10.85 12.28 -23.50
C GLN A 163 -10.55 11.80 -22.08
N TRP A 164 -9.50 12.35 -21.48
CA TRP A 164 -9.16 12.11 -20.08
C TRP A 164 -8.53 13.37 -19.48
N ILE A 165 -8.62 13.46 -18.16
CA ILE A 165 -7.93 14.45 -17.34
C ILE A 165 -7.13 13.77 -16.23
N LYS A 166 -5.92 14.27 -15.99
CA LYS A 166 -5.05 13.84 -14.90
C LYS A 166 -4.64 15.07 -14.07
N LEU A 167 -5.18 15.15 -12.86
CA LEU A 167 -4.79 16.10 -11.81
C LEU A 167 -3.53 15.63 -11.07
N ASN A 168 -2.91 16.52 -10.31
CA ASN A 168 -1.63 16.33 -9.65
C ASN A 168 -0.52 15.92 -10.63
N HIS A 169 -0.37 16.67 -11.73
CA HIS A 169 0.70 16.42 -12.69
C HIS A 169 2.07 16.46 -11.99
N GLY A 170 2.87 15.43 -12.23
CA GLY A 170 4.19 15.28 -11.61
C GLY A 170 4.18 14.90 -10.12
N GLN A 171 3.01 14.59 -9.53
CA GLN A 171 2.84 14.23 -8.11
C GLN A 171 3.50 15.21 -7.13
N THR A 172 3.32 16.51 -7.40
CA THR A 172 3.92 17.59 -6.62
C THR A 172 3.08 17.98 -5.40
N GLY A 173 1.79 17.64 -5.39
CA GLY A 173 0.86 17.95 -4.31
C GLY A 173 0.62 16.78 -3.35
N TYR A 174 0.41 17.11 -2.07
CA TYR A 174 0.09 16.13 -1.01
C TYR A 174 -1.42 15.86 -0.90
N TYR A 175 -2.02 15.35 -1.97
CA TYR A 175 -3.44 15.00 -2.03
C TYR A 175 -3.65 13.82 -2.98
N ARG A 176 -4.79 13.15 -2.84
CA ARG A 176 -5.20 12.06 -3.74
C ARG A 176 -6.33 12.51 -4.65
N VAL A 177 -6.46 11.86 -5.80
CA VAL A 177 -7.51 12.19 -6.77
C VAL A 177 -8.42 11.00 -7.02
N LEU A 178 -9.72 11.18 -6.77
CA LEU A 178 -10.78 10.25 -7.14
C LEU A 178 -11.47 10.79 -8.40
N TYR A 179 -11.16 10.20 -9.54
CA TYR A 179 -11.91 10.42 -10.78
C TYR A 179 -13.17 9.56 -10.81
N ASP A 180 -14.13 9.95 -11.64
CA ASP A 180 -15.24 9.08 -12.04
C ASP A 180 -14.75 7.84 -12.81
N GLU A 181 -15.63 6.85 -12.92
CA GLU A 181 -15.34 5.57 -13.57
C GLU A 181 -14.93 5.73 -15.04
N ALA A 182 -15.59 6.64 -15.76
CA ALA A 182 -15.32 6.90 -17.17
C ALA A 182 -13.90 7.45 -17.39
N ASN A 183 -13.47 8.41 -16.58
CA ASN A 183 -12.12 8.97 -16.68
C ASN A 183 -11.06 7.97 -16.22
N TRP A 184 -11.31 7.19 -15.15
CA TRP A 184 -10.40 6.11 -14.76
C TRP A 184 -10.18 5.10 -15.88
N ALA A 185 -11.26 4.64 -16.54
CA ALA A 185 -11.17 3.72 -17.66
C ALA A 185 -10.31 4.30 -18.80
N LYS A 186 -10.48 5.60 -19.11
CA LYS A 186 -9.69 6.30 -20.14
C LYS A 186 -8.22 6.47 -19.77
N LEU A 187 -7.91 6.73 -18.49
CA LEU A 187 -6.53 6.79 -18.00
C LEU A 187 -5.84 5.41 -18.09
N VAL A 188 -6.55 4.34 -17.70
CA VAL A 188 -6.05 2.96 -17.80
C VAL A 188 -5.84 2.56 -19.26
N GLU A 189 -6.80 2.85 -20.15
CA GLU A 189 -6.69 2.64 -21.59
C GLU A 189 -5.47 3.38 -22.17
N GLN A 190 -5.28 4.66 -21.82
CA GLN A 190 -4.12 5.44 -22.24
C GLN A 190 -2.80 4.82 -21.76
N MET A 191 -2.73 4.34 -20.52
CA MET A 191 -1.54 3.65 -19.98
C MET A 191 -1.25 2.33 -20.71
N GLN A 192 -2.28 1.60 -21.13
CA GLN A 192 -2.12 0.39 -21.93
C GLN A 192 -1.68 0.71 -23.36
N ILE A 193 -2.20 1.76 -23.99
CA ILE A 193 -1.84 2.15 -25.36
C ILE A 193 -0.43 2.75 -25.40
N ASN A 194 -0.21 3.81 -24.63
CA ASN A 194 1.05 4.53 -24.55
C ASN A 194 1.21 5.21 -23.18
N ASN A 195 1.94 4.55 -22.28
CA ASN A 195 2.20 5.04 -20.92
C ASN A 195 3.16 6.25 -20.87
N ALA A 196 3.94 6.51 -21.93
CA ALA A 196 4.92 7.60 -21.96
C ALA A 196 4.27 9.00 -22.07
N VAL A 197 2.96 9.06 -22.34
CA VAL A 197 2.19 10.31 -22.27
C VAL A 197 2.16 10.86 -20.84
N PHE A 198 2.16 9.97 -19.84
CA PHE A 198 2.26 10.34 -18.43
C PHE A 198 3.72 10.34 -17.99
N SER A 199 4.13 11.33 -17.20
CA SER A 199 5.45 11.30 -16.55
C SER A 199 5.58 10.08 -15.62
N THR A 200 6.81 9.68 -15.29
CA THR A 200 7.03 8.59 -14.31
C THR A 200 6.32 8.86 -12.99
N GLN A 201 6.34 10.11 -12.52
CA GLN A 201 5.66 10.56 -11.31
C GLN A 201 4.14 10.43 -11.45
N ASP A 202 3.57 10.82 -12.60
CA ASP A 202 2.13 10.65 -12.84
C ASP A 202 1.69 9.19 -12.73
N ARG A 203 2.46 8.26 -13.31
CA ARG A 203 2.18 6.82 -13.25
C ARG A 203 2.31 6.28 -11.83
N VAL A 204 3.33 6.70 -11.07
CA VAL A 204 3.43 6.40 -9.63
C VAL A 204 2.17 6.86 -8.89
N GLY A 205 1.71 8.06 -9.18
CA GLY A 205 0.49 8.60 -8.59
C GLY A 205 -0.78 7.84 -8.92
N LEU A 206 -0.97 7.49 -10.19
CA LEU A 206 -2.12 6.70 -10.65
C LEU A 206 -2.15 5.32 -9.97
N VAL A 207 -1.00 4.63 -9.91
CA VAL A 207 -0.84 3.37 -9.18
C VAL A 207 -1.15 3.57 -7.69
N SER A 208 -0.58 4.60 -7.05
CA SER A 208 -0.81 4.90 -5.64
C SER A 208 -2.28 5.12 -5.31
N ASP A 209 -2.93 5.96 -6.11
CA ASP A 209 -4.31 6.38 -5.89
C ASP A 209 -5.25 5.20 -6.12
N ILE A 210 -5.16 4.47 -7.23
CA ILE A 210 -6.11 3.40 -7.52
C ILE A 210 -6.10 2.28 -6.46
N PHE A 211 -4.91 1.86 -6.01
CA PHE A 211 -4.78 0.84 -4.95
C PHE A 211 -5.26 1.35 -3.60
N THR A 212 -4.94 2.59 -3.24
CA THR A 212 -5.35 3.17 -1.96
C THR A 212 -6.86 3.43 -1.93
N LEU A 213 -7.43 3.92 -3.02
CA LEU A 213 -8.85 4.22 -3.15
C LEU A 213 -9.70 2.94 -3.17
N CYS A 214 -9.26 1.84 -3.81
CA CYS A 214 -9.95 0.55 -3.67
C CYS A 214 -9.91 0.03 -2.22
N HIS A 215 -8.77 0.16 -1.54
CA HIS A 215 -8.70 -0.19 -0.12
C HIS A 215 -9.59 0.71 0.77
N ALA A 216 -9.83 1.97 0.36
CA ALA A 216 -10.70 2.92 1.05
C ALA A 216 -12.19 2.85 0.63
N ASN A 217 -12.59 1.90 -0.22
CA ASN A 217 -13.96 1.72 -0.73
C ASN A 217 -14.45 2.80 -1.69
N LEU A 218 -13.55 3.51 -2.34
CA LEU A 218 -13.91 4.62 -3.22
C LEU A 218 -13.92 4.21 -4.69
N ILE A 219 -13.27 3.09 -5.03
CA ILE A 219 -13.19 2.53 -6.38
C ILE A 219 -13.30 1.00 -6.26
N PRO A 220 -13.96 0.30 -7.19
CA PRO A 220 -13.95 -1.16 -7.20
C PRO A 220 -12.55 -1.73 -7.45
N CYS A 221 -12.23 -2.85 -6.80
CA CYS A 221 -10.87 -3.38 -6.85
C CYS A 221 -10.47 -3.99 -8.19
N HIS A 222 -11.43 -4.34 -9.05
CA HIS A 222 -11.12 -4.74 -10.42
C HIS A 222 -10.49 -3.61 -11.24
N ALA A 223 -10.73 -2.33 -10.91
CA ALA A 223 -10.08 -1.21 -11.60
C ALA A 223 -8.56 -1.20 -11.36
N ALA A 224 -8.12 -1.52 -10.14
CA ALA A 224 -6.70 -1.69 -9.83
C ALA A 224 -6.11 -2.90 -10.58
N MET A 225 -6.89 -3.97 -10.76
CA MET A 225 -6.47 -5.13 -11.55
C MET A 225 -6.34 -4.79 -13.03
N GLU A 226 -7.30 -4.05 -13.59
CA GLU A 226 -7.22 -3.60 -14.97
C GLU A 226 -6.02 -2.68 -15.20
N LEU A 227 -5.71 -1.80 -14.23
CA LEU A 227 -4.49 -1.01 -14.29
C LEU A 227 -3.27 -1.91 -14.41
N ILE A 228 -3.01 -2.87 -13.49
CA ILE A 228 -1.74 -3.62 -13.49
C ILE A 228 -1.43 -4.37 -14.79
N SER A 229 -2.42 -4.65 -15.64
CA SER A 229 -2.21 -5.23 -16.97
C SER A 229 -1.23 -4.44 -17.88
N TYR A 230 -0.96 -3.16 -17.57
CA TYR A 230 0.02 -2.35 -18.30
C TYR A 230 1.48 -2.63 -17.91
N PHE A 231 1.74 -3.31 -16.78
CA PHE A 231 3.10 -3.52 -16.23
C PHE A 231 4.10 -4.11 -17.23
N PRO A 232 3.75 -5.01 -18.17
CA PRO A 232 4.71 -5.49 -19.17
C PRO A 232 5.27 -4.40 -20.09
N LYS A 233 4.63 -3.23 -20.14
CA LYS A 233 5.08 -2.04 -20.90
C LYS A 233 5.79 -1.00 -20.04
N GLU A 234 5.79 -1.16 -18.72
CA GLU A 234 6.44 -0.23 -17.80
C GLU A 234 7.93 -0.54 -17.69
N LYS A 235 8.75 0.50 -17.83
CA LYS A 235 10.22 0.39 -17.77
C LYS A 235 10.82 1.15 -16.60
N GLU A 236 10.01 1.96 -15.92
CA GLU A 236 10.47 2.78 -14.82
C GLU A 236 10.32 2.06 -13.48
N TRP A 237 11.28 2.28 -12.60
CA TRP A 237 11.35 1.64 -11.29
C TRP A 237 10.19 2.00 -10.36
N GLY A 238 9.81 3.29 -10.31
CA GLY A 238 8.83 3.81 -9.36
C GLY A 238 7.46 3.13 -9.43
N PRO A 239 6.79 3.10 -10.59
CA PRO A 239 5.46 2.50 -10.72
C PRO A 239 5.45 0.99 -10.40
N ILE A 240 6.48 0.25 -10.84
CA ILE A 240 6.60 -1.18 -10.58
C ILE A 240 6.81 -1.48 -9.10
N VAL A 241 7.74 -0.79 -8.42
CA VAL A 241 7.95 -0.98 -6.98
C VAL A 241 6.68 -0.70 -6.19
N LEU A 242 5.99 0.39 -6.50
CA LEU A 242 4.77 0.73 -5.78
C LEU A 242 3.68 -0.31 -6.03
N GLY A 243 3.44 -0.66 -7.30
CA GLY A 243 2.43 -1.64 -7.68
C GLY A 243 2.68 -3.01 -7.06
N THR A 244 3.91 -3.53 -7.17
CA THR A 244 4.30 -4.81 -6.57
C THR A 244 4.22 -4.79 -5.05
N SER A 245 4.50 -3.67 -4.38
CA SER A 245 4.33 -3.56 -2.92
C SER A 245 2.86 -3.67 -2.48
N HIS A 246 1.94 -3.07 -3.25
CA HIS A 246 0.50 -3.23 -3.01
C HIS A 246 0.05 -4.67 -3.25
N LEU A 247 0.54 -5.30 -4.32
CA LEU A 247 0.27 -6.71 -4.60
C LEU A 247 0.81 -7.63 -3.50
N GLU A 248 2.01 -7.38 -2.95
CA GLU A 248 2.51 -8.14 -1.81
C GLU A 248 1.59 -8.00 -0.59
N LYS A 249 1.10 -6.78 -0.31
CA LYS A 249 0.12 -6.55 0.78
C LYS A 249 -1.16 -7.35 0.53
N TRP A 250 -1.71 -7.33 -0.68
CA TRP A 250 -2.89 -8.09 -1.04
C TRP A 250 -2.66 -9.60 -0.88
N ARG A 251 -1.51 -10.10 -1.31
CA ARG A 251 -1.11 -11.51 -1.13
C ARG A 251 -1.18 -11.94 0.34
N LYS A 252 -0.67 -11.11 1.26
CA LYS A 252 -0.65 -11.41 2.70
C LYS A 252 -2.04 -11.34 3.35
N ILE A 253 -2.92 -10.43 2.90
CA ILE A 253 -4.28 -10.24 3.43
C ILE A 253 -5.26 -11.29 2.89
N LEU A 254 -5.19 -11.58 1.59
CA LEU A 254 -6.10 -12.48 0.88
C LEU A 254 -5.70 -13.96 0.94
N LYS A 255 -4.61 -14.31 1.63
CA LYS A 255 -4.04 -15.68 1.64
C LYS A 255 -5.01 -16.81 2.06
N TYR A 256 -6.15 -16.48 2.68
CA TYR A 256 -7.22 -17.43 3.02
C TYR A 256 -8.53 -17.20 2.26
N SER A 257 -8.59 -16.16 1.41
CA SER A 257 -9.77 -15.78 0.65
C SER A 257 -9.94 -16.67 -0.58
N GLU A 258 -11.18 -16.92 -0.99
CA GLU A 258 -11.51 -17.78 -2.14
C GLU A 258 -10.92 -17.24 -3.46
N CYS A 259 -10.83 -15.92 -3.60
CA CYS A 259 -10.26 -15.28 -4.78
C CYS A 259 -8.72 -15.39 -4.89
N TYR A 260 -8.03 -15.92 -3.87
CA TYR A 260 -6.57 -15.89 -3.82
C TYR A 260 -5.91 -16.62 -4.99
N LEU A 261 -6.37 -17.83 -5.31
CA LEU A 261 -5.73 -18.65 -6.34
C LEU A 261 -5.89 -18.06 -7.73
N VAL A 262 -7.10 -17.58 -8.05
CA VAL A 262 -7.37 -16.91 -9.35
C VAL A 262 -6.60 -15.59 -9.46
N LEU A 263 -6.50 -14.82 -8.36
CA LEU A 263 -5.69 -13.60 -8.32
C LEU A 263 -4.21 -13.91 -8.52
N ALA A 264 -3.70 -14.95 -7.85
CA ALA A 264 -2.31 -15.36 -7.95
C ALA A 264 -1.95 -15.78 -9.38
N GLU A 265 -2.84 -16.49 -10.07
CA GLU A 265 -2.65 -16.86 -11.48
C GLU A 265 -2.57 -15.62 -12.38
N TYR A 266 -3.52 -14.69 -12.25
CA TYR A 266 -3.53 -13.45 -13.00
C TYR A 266 -2.25 -12.62 -12.80
N VAL A 267 -1.83 -12.44 -11.54
CA VAL A 267 -0.63 -11.67 -11.20
C VAL A 267 0.63 -12.37 -11.71
N ARG A 268 0.73 -13.70 -11.60
CA ARG A 268 1.86 -14.48 -12.13
C ARG A 268 2.02 -14.28 -13.62
N GLN A 269 0.95 -14.44 -14.42
CA GLN A 269 1.01 -14.25 -15.87
C GLN A 269 1.44 -12.84 -16.27
N ASN A 270 1.00 -11.83 -15.53
CA ASN A 270 1.37 -10.44 -15.80
C ASN A 270 2.86 -10.18 -15.49
N LEU A 271 3.34 -10.68 -14.35
CA LEU A 271 4.75 -10.56 -13.95
C LEU A 271 5.68 -11.37 -14.86
N GLU A 272 5.26 -12.56 -15.30
CA GLU A 272 5.99 -13.38 -16.26
C GLU A 272 6.24 -12.59 -17.55
N LYS A 273 5.20 -11.97 -18.13
CA LYS A 273 5.33 -11.12 -19.32
C LYS A 273 6.29 -9.95 -19.09
N SER A 274 6.23 -9.29 -17.93
CA SER A 274 7.19 -8.24 -17.57
C SER A 274 8.63 -8.74 -17.53
N ILE A 275 8.88 -9.92 -16.95
CA ILE A 275 10.22 -10.52 -16.87
C ILE A 275 10.71 -10.95 -18.26
N GLN A 276 9.85 -11.52 -19.10
CA GLN A 276 10.20 -11.90 -20.48
C GLN A 276 10.65 -10.69 -21.32
N VAL A 277 10.03 -9.53 -21.14
CA VAL A 277 10.44 -8.27 -21.80
C VAL A 277 11.79 -7.77 -21.28
N LEU A 278 12.04 -7.91 -19.97
CA LEU A 278 13.24 -7.40 -19.32
C LEU A 278 14.49 -8.29 -19.48
N GLY A 279 14.28 -9.60 -19.56
CA GLY A 279 15.32 -10.61 -19.57
C GLY A 279 15.88 -10.96 -18.19
N TRP A 280 16.49 -12.15 -18.12
CA TRP A 280 16.97 -12.79 -16.89
C TRP A 280 18.41 -12.40 -16.51
N ASP A 281 19.23 -12.05 -17.49
CA ASP A 281 20.63 -11.74 -17.29
C ASP A 281 20.83 -10.34 -16.72
N ASP A 282 21.82 -10.18 -15.83
CA ASP A 282 22.12 -8.90 -15.16
C ASP A 282 22.85 -7.90 -16.08
N THR A 283 22.22 -7.60 -17.20
CA THR A 283 22.70 -6.73 -18.29
C THR A 283 21.81 -5.50 -18.44
N GLY A 284 22.27 -4.53 -19.23
CA GLY A 284 21.56 -3.28 -19.50
C GLY A 284 22.04 -2.10 -18.63
N GLU A 285 21.30 -1.00 -18.72
CA GLU A 285 21.52 0.23 -17.94
C GLU A 285 21.17 0.03 -16.46
N ASP A 286 21.66 0.91 -15.59
CA ASP A 286 21.50 0.78 -14.14
C ASP A 286 20.03 0.73 -13.71
N GLU A 287 19.15 1.49 -14.36
CA GLU A 287 17.70 1.46 -14.10
C GLU A 287 17.09 0.08 -14.38
N THR A 288 17.50 -0.55 -15.48
CA THR A 288 17.06 -1.90 -15.87
C THR A 288 17.55 -2.94 -14.83
N LYS A 289 18.79 -2.78 -14.35
CA LYS A 289 19.36 -3.64 -13.31
C LYS A 289 18.69 -3.48 -11.95
N LEU A 290 18.15 -2.30 -11.63
CA LEU A 290 17.39 -2.05 -10.41
C LEU A 290 15.94 -2.55 -10.51
N LEU A 291 15.34 -2.50 -11.70
CA LEU A 291 13.98 -2.98 -11.95
C LEU A 291 13.87 -4.51 -11.87
N ARG A 292 14.86 -5.21 -12.42
CA ARG A 292 14.90 -6.68 -12.50
C ARG A 292 14.68 -7.39 -11.16
N PRO A 293 15.45 -7.14 -10.10
CA PRO A 293 15.26 -7.82 -8.83
C PRO A 293 13.90 -7.52 -8.19
N VAL A 294 13.29 -6.36 -8.45
CA VAL A 294 11.94 -6.02 -7.95
C VAL A 294 10.89 -6.93 -8.58
N LEU A 295 10.88 -7.01 -9.92
CA LEU A 295 9.93 -7.87 -10.64
C LEU A 295 10.12 -9.34 -10.30
N MET A 296 11.37 -9.81 -10.28
CA MET A 296 11.69 -11.20 -9.95
C MET A 296 11.35 -11.53 -8.49
N LEU A 297 11.60 -10.63 -7.55
CA LEU A 297 11.19 -10.85 -6.15
C LEU A 297 9.67 -10.94 -6.05
N SER A 298 8.94 -10.04 -6.70
CA SER A 298 7.48 -10.09 -6.75
C SER A 298 7.01 -11.42 -7.37
N ALA A 299 7.55 -11.82 -8.52
CA ALA A 299 7.20 -13.06 -9.19
C ALA A 299 7.50 -14.29 -8.32
N ALA A 300 8.64 -14.32 -7.62
CA ALA A 300 8.97 -15.37 -6.66
C ALA A 300 7.96 -15.44 -5.50
N LEU A 301 7.57 -14.29 -4.92
CA LEU A 301 6.58 -14.23 -3.83
C LEU A 301 5.19 -14.70 -4.26
N TRP A 302 4.84 -14.54 -5.53
CA TRP A 302 3.64 -15.07 -6.17
C TRP A 302 3.84 -16.49 -6.72
N GLU A 303 5.02 -17.08 -6.53
CA GLU A 303 5.39 -18.46 -6.88
C GLU A 303 5.40 -18.75 -8.39
N GLU A 304 5.83 -17.78 -9.20
CA GLU A 304 6.05 -17.98 -10.64
C GLU A 304 7.20 -18.99 -10.90
N ALA A 305 6.91 -20.00 -11.71
CA ALA A 305 7.71 -21.22 -11.78
C ALA A 305 9.13 -21.00 -12.34
N GLU A 306 9.29 -20.23 -13.41
CA GLU A 306 10.61 -19.97 -14.01
C GLU A 306 11.47 -19.11 -13.09
N THR A 307 10.87 -18.18 -12.33
CA THR A 307 11.55 -17.37 -11.32
C THR A 307 12.04 -18.22 -10.15
N ILE A 308 11.22 -19.17 -9.67
CA ILE A 308 11.63 -20.12 -8.63
C ILE A 308 12.81 -20.98 -9.13
N LYS A 309 12.74 -21.46 -10.36
CA LYS A 309 13.82 -22.24 -11.01
C LYS A 309 15.10 -21.41 -11.17
N PHE A 310 15.00 -20.15 -11.57
CA PHE A 310 16.13 -19.23 -11.65
C PHE A 310 16.78 -19.01 -10.27
N ALA A 311 15.97 -18.73 -9.24
CA ALA A 311 16.44 -18.55 -7.87
C ALA A 311 17.19 -19.78 -7.33
N LYS A 312 16.66 -20.98 -7.60
CA LYS A 312 17.34 -22.26 -7.30
C LYS A 312 18.67 -22.39 -8.03
N GLY A 313 18.73 -21.98 -9.30
CA GLY A 313 19.95 -21.97 -10.11
C GLY A 313 21.04 -21.10 -9.52
N LEU A 314 20.69 -19.90 -9.04
CA LEU A 314 21.64 -19.00 -8.36
C LEU A 314 22.27 -19.64 -7.12
N VAL A 315 21.44 -20.23 -6.25
CA VAL A 315 21.93 -20.90 -5.03
C VAL A 315 22.76 -22.14 -5.40
N THR A 316 22.31 -22.93 -6.37
CA THR A 316 23.04 -24.12 -6.82
C THR A 316 24.42 -23.75 -7.34
N ASN A 317 24.51 -22.76 -8.23
CA ASN A 317 25.79 -22.27 -8.76
C ASN A 317 26.73 -21.73 -7.67
N PHE A 318 26.20 -21.05 -6.66
CA PHE A 318 26.98 -20.65 -5.50
C PHE A 318 27.54 -21.86 -4.75
N THR A 319 26.70 -22.86 -4.48
CA THR A 319 27.11 -24.05 -3.70
C THR A 319 28.05 -25.00 -4.44
N THR A 320 27.87 -25.20 -5.76
CA THR A 320 28.63 -26.18 -6.55
C THR A 320 29.86 -25.57 -7.23
N HIS A 321 29.74 -24.33 -7.70
CA HIS A 321 30.76 -23.66 -8.51
C HIS A 321 31.42 -22.47 -7.79
N SER A 322 31.04 -22.17 -6.55
CA SER A 322 31.51 -21.00 -5.79
C SER A 322 31.28 -19.67 -6.51
N ILE A 323 30.28 -19.58 -7.39
CA ILE A 323 29.93 -18.35 -8.10
C ILE A 323 29.13 -17.44 -7.15
N PRO A 324 29.64 -16.25 -6.78
CA PRO A 324 28.95 -15.36 -5.83
C PRO A 324 27.57 -14.94 -6.33
N ILE A 325 26.58 -14.92 -5.43
CA ILE A 325 25.24 -14.37 -5.73
C ILE A 325 25.36 -12.84 -5.77
N PRO A 326 24.99 -12.18 -6.89
CA PRO A 326 24.99 -10.72 -7.00
C PRO A 326 24.14 -10.08 -5.90
N PRO A 327 24.60 -8.99 -5.23
CA PRO A 327 23.88 -8.38 -4.12
C PRO A 327 22.42 -8.01 -4.43
N ASN A 328 22.15 -7.45 -5.61
CA ASN A 328 20.81 -7.12 -6.09
C ASN A 328 19.89 -8.33 -6.24
N LEU A 329 20.42 -9.54 -6.49
CA LEU A 329 19.65 -10.77 -6.67
C LEU A 329 19.55 -11.64 -5.42
N ARG A 330 20.14 -11.25 -4.29
CA ARG A 330 20.14 -12.05 -3.05
C ARG A 330 18.74 -12.33 -2.53
N SER A 331 17.92 -11.29 -2.41
CA SER A 331 16.51 -11.44 -2.02
C SER A 331 15.77 -12.43 -2.92
N VAL A 332 15.96 -12.36 -4.24
CA VAL A 332 15.36 -13.28 -5.21
C VAL A 332 15.87 -14.72 -5.00
N ALA A 333 17.18 -14.89 -4.89
CA ALA A 333 17.80 -16.20 -4.70
C ALA A 333 17.34 -16.87 -3.40
N TYR A 334 17.39 -16.15 -2.28
CA TYR A 334 17.05 -16.69 -0.97
C TYR A 334 15.54 -16.97 -0.85
N ILE A 335 14.68 -15.99 -1.16
CA ILE A 335 13.22 -16.14 -1.03
C ILE A 335 12.70 -17.16 -2.05
N GLY A 336 13.11 -17.05 -3.31
CA GLY A 336 12.65 -17.94 -4.37
C GLY A 336 13.08 -19.39 -4.17
N SER A 337 14.33 -19.62 -3.73
CA SER A 337 14.80 -20.99 -3.46
C SER A 337 14.09 -21.62 -2.25
N VAL A 338 13.80 -20.85 -1.19
CA VAL A 338 13.01 -21.35 -0.04
C VAL A 338 11.55 -21.64 -0.42
N LEU A 339 10.94 -20.81 -1.28
CA LEU A 339 9.56 -21.01 -1.74
C LEU A 339 9.37 -22.24 -2.65
N SER A 340 10.46 -22.81 -3.17
CA SER A 340 10.42 -24.12 -3.82
C SER A 340 9.92 -25.25 -2.90
N GLY A 341 10.04 -25.08 -1.58
CA GLY A 341 9.65 -26.07 -0.58
C GLY A 341 10.72 -27.13 -0.28
N GLU A 342 11.89 -27.07 -0.94
CA GLU A 342 12.95 -28.05 -0.71
C GLU A 342 13.82 -27.69 0.51
N PHE A 343 13.99 -28.66 1.41
CA PHE A 343 14.75 -28.50 2.66
C PHE A 343 16.17 -27.96 2.44
N GLN A 344 16.86 -28.40 1.39
CA GLN A 344 18.24 -28.01 1.10
C GLN A 344 18.43 -26.51 0.95
N TYR A 345 17.48 -25.80 0.35
CA TYR A 345 17.59 -24.34 0.14
C TYR A 345 17.29 -23.56 1.42
N TRP A 346 16.39 -24.06 2.25
CA TRP A 346 16.18 -23.51 3.59
C TRP A 346 17.42 -23.71 4.46
N GLN A 347 18.00 -24.91 4.44
CA GLN A 347 19.21 -25.23 5.19
C GLN A 347 20.40 -24.37 4.73
N PHE A 348 20.55 -24.16 3.42
CA PHE A 348 21.52 -23.21 2.87
C PHE A 348 21.34 -21.80 3.44
N CYS A 349 20.12 -21.25 3.41
CA CYS A 349 19.85 -19.90 3.94
C CYS A 349 20.14 -19.83 5.45
N TRP A 350 19.84 -20.89 6.20
CA TRP A 350 20.11 -20.96 7.64
C TRP A 350 21.61 -20.94 7.92
N ASP A 351 22.39 -21.76 7.20
CA ASP A 351 23.84 -21.84 7.37
C ASP A 351 24.52 -20.53 6.95
N ARG A 352 24.06 -19.91 5.86
CA ARG A 352 24.51 -18.58 5.44
C ARG A 352 24.21 -17.53 6.50
N TYR A 353 23.01 -17.52 7.08
CA TYR A 353 22.64 -16.59 8.15
C TYR A 353 23.56 -16.76 9.37
N MET A 354 23.81 -18.01 9.79
CA MET A 354 24.67 -18.30 10.92
C MET A 354 26.13 -17.92 10.66
N ALA A 355 26.62 -18.07 9.42
CA ALA A 355 27.95 -17.62 9.02
C ALA A 355 28.05 -16.09 9.09
N VAL A 356 27.15 -15.38 8.40
CA VAL A 356 27.16 -13.91 8.36
C VAL A 356 26.99 -13.31 9.77
N ARG A 357 26.17 -13.91 10.63
CA ARG A 357 25.99 -13.46 12.02
C ARG A 357 27.28 -13.53 12.85
N ARG A 358 28.21 -14.45 12.54
CA ARG A 358 29.49 -14.60 13.27
C ARG A 358 30.57 -13.62 12.77
N GLU A 359 30.41 -13.08 11.57
CA GLU A 359 31.39 -12.16 10.97
C GLU A 359 31.31 -10.77 11.63
N LYS A 360 32.47 -10.21 12.00
CA LYS A 360 32.53 -8.86 12.62
C LYS A 360 32.13 -7.74 11.65
N SER A 361 32.32 -7.93 10.36
CA SER A 361 31.92 -7.02 9.27
C SER A 361 30.53 -7.33 8.70
N SER A 362 29.71 -8.11 9.42
CA SER A 362 28.39 -8.56 9.00
C SER A 362 27.55 -7.43 8.38
N VAL A 363 27.10 -7.64 7.15
CA VAL A 363 26.13 -6.76 6.49
C VAL A 363 24.74 -7.04 7.09
N LEU A 364 24.18 -6.07 7.81
CA LEU A 364 22.85 -6.19 8.43
C LEU A 364 21.76 -6.49 7.40
N GLU A 365 21.88 -5.94 6.19
CA GLU A 365 20.95 -6.14 5.09
C GLU A 365 20.81 -7.61 4.69
N GLU A 366 21.92 -8.30 4.37
CA GLU A 366 21.89 -9.71 3.98
C GLU A 366 21.28 -10.60 5.07
N ARG A 367 21.53 -10.30 6.36
CA ARG A 367 20.89 -11.02 7.48
C ARG A 367 19.39 -10.89 7.48
N MET A 368 18.87 -9.68 7.25
CA MET A 368 17.43 -9.43 7.22
C MET A 368 16.78 -10.11 6.02
N GLU A 369 17.44 -10.12 4.86
CA GLU A 369 16.98 -10.87 3.68
C GLU A 369 16.90 -12.38 3.94
N LEU A 370 17.93 -12.96 4.56
CA LEU A 370 17.97 -14.38 4.91
C LEU A 370 16.88 -14.73 5.93
N LEU A 371 16.67 -13.91 6.96
CA LEU A 371 15.59 -14.12 7.93
C LEU A 371 14.20 -14.01 7.30
N ARG A 372 14.01 -13.08 6.35
CA ARG A 372 12.79 -12.99 5.55
C ARG A 372 12.60 -14.26 4.73
N ALA A 373 13.64 -14.73 4.04
CA ALA A 373 13.61 -15.97 3.25
C ALA A 373 13.26 -17.19 4.10
N LEU A 374 13.90 -17.36 5.25
CA LEU A 374 13.63 -18.49 6.16
C LEU A 374 12.19 -18.51 6.66
N GLY A 375 11.58 -17.32 6.88
CA GLY A 375 10.21 -17.19 7.37
C GLY A 375 9.13 -17.44 6.33
N VAL A 376 9.41 -17.29 5.03
CA VAL A 376 8.42 -17.54 3.96
C VAL A 376 8.28 -19.02 3.57
N THR A 377 8.99 -19.92 4.25
CA THR A 377 8.90 -21.36 3.98
C THR A 377 7.47 -21.88 4.12
N LYS A 378 7.11 -22.86 3.30
CA LYS A 378 5.79 -23.52 3.30
C LYS A 378 5.69 -24.62 4.36
N ASP A 379 6.83 -25.11 4.84
CA ASP A 379 6.92 -26.22 5.78
C ASP A 379 6.67 -25.72 7.22
N ALA A 380 5.59 -26.21 7.84
CA ALA A 380 5.20 -25.83 9.20
C ALA A 380 6.24 -26.25 10.26
N TRP A 381 6.95 -27.36 10.05
CA TRP A 381 8.02 -27.78 10.95
C TRP A 381 9.20 -26.81 10.90
N LEU A 382 9.61 -26.36 9.71
CA LEU A 382 10.68 -25.37 9.56
C LEU A 382 10.30 -24.00 10.15
N GLN A 383 9.07 -23.56 9.95
CA GLN A 383 8.57 -22.35 10.60
C GLN A 383 8.59 -22.48 12.14
N ASN A 384 8.14 -23.61 12.69
CA ASN A 384 8.18 -23.85 14.15
C ASN A 384 9.62 -23.93 14.68
N ARG A 385 10.54 -24.56 13.93
CA ARG A 385 11.97 -24.55 14.23
C ARG A 385 12.50 -23.12 14.30
N LEU A 386 12.15 -22.28 13.34
CA LEU A 386 12.56 -20.88 13.33
C LEU A 386 11.99 -20.11 14.54
N LEU A 387 10.69 -20.27 14.83
CA LEU A 387 10.03 -19.68 16.00
C LEU A 387 10.75 -20.04 17.32
N SER A 388 11.21 -21.28 17.46
CA SER A 388 11.93 -21.72 18.67
C SER A 388 13.22 -20.94 18.96
N HIS A 389 13.83 -20.33 17.94
CA HIS A 389 15.03 -19.51 18.07
C HIS A 389 14.75 -18.00 18.19
N VAL A 390 13.53 -17.53 17.85
CA VAL A 390 13.19 -16.11 17.72
C VAL A 390 13.54 -15.30 18.97
N ILE A 391 13.22 -15.79 20.16
CA ILE A 391 13.43 -15.04 21.41
C ILE A 391 14.92 -14.76 21.67
N THR A 392 15.82 -15.56 21.11
CA THR A 392 17.27 -15.36 21.25
C THR A 392 17.82 -14.24 20.35
N LEU A 393 17.03 -13.79 19.37
CA LEU A 393 17.43 -12.80 18.38
C LEU A 393 17.39 -11.36 18.93
N PRO A 394 18.09 -10.42 18.30
CA PRO A 394 17.87 -8.98 18.47
C PRO A 394 16.44 -8.57 18.08
N VAL A 395 15.93 -7.49 18.66
CA VAL A 395 14.52 -7.05 18.48
C VAL A 395 14.14 -6.85 17.00
N PHE A 396 15.00 -6.22 16.20
CA PHE A 396 14.72 -5.98 14.79
C PHE A 396 14.63 -7.28 13.97
N GLU A 397 15.43 -8.29 14.33
CA GLU A 397 15.39 -9.61 13.69
C GLU A 397 14.15 -10.41 14.11
N ILE A 398 13.71 -10.27 15.36
CA ILE A 398 12.44 -10.86 15.84
C ILE A 398 11.29 -10.39 14.95
N VAL A 399 11.16 -9.08 14.75
CA VAL A 399 10.09 -8.49 13.95
C VAL A 399 10.15 -9.00 12.51
N GLN A 400 11.34 -9.08 11.91
CA GLN A 400 11.52 -9.57 10.54
C GLN A 400 11.06 -11.02 10.36
N VAL A 401 11.44 -11.91 11.29
CA VAL A 401 11.06 -13.32 11.24
C VAL A 401 9.56 -13.47 11.43
N LEU A 402 8.99 -12.80 12.42
CA LEU A 402 7.57 -12.91 12.73
C LEU A 402 6.70 -12.33 11.62
N ASP A 403 7.08 -11.20 11.00
CA ASP A 403 6.39 -10.65 9.84
C ASP A 403 6.39 -11.62 8.65
N ALA A 404 7.56 -12.23 8.36
CA ALA A 404 7.69 -13.17 7.26
C ALA A 404 6.83 -14.43 7.45
N ILE A 405 6.87 -15.02 8.66
CA ILE A 405 6.05 -16.18 9.01
C ILE A 405 4.55 -15.81 8.96
N ALA A 406 4.17 -14.67 9.54
CA ALA A 406 2.79 -14.21 9.59
C ALA A 406 2.22 -13.92 8.20
N GLY A 407 3.06 -13.58 7.21
CA GLY A 407 2.65 -13.41 5.82
C GLY A 407 2.31 -14.70 5.08
N THR A 408 2.57 -15.89 5.66
CA THR A 408 2.28 -17.19 5.02
C THR A 408 0.91 -17.76 5.43
N PRO A 409 0.31 -18.64 4.61
CA PRO A 409 -0.94 -19.34 4.97
C PRO A 409 -0.80 -20.27 6.19
N THR A 410 0.35 -20.88 6.42
CA THR A 410 0.55 -21.80 7.57
C THR A 410 1.05 -21.09 8.82
N GLY A 411 1.75 -19.96 8.66
CA GLY A 411 2.52 -19.34 9.73
C GLY A 411 1.75 -18.35 10.61
N GLY A 412 0.72 -17.67 10.11
CA GLY A 412 -0.01 -16.64 10.88
C GLY A 412 -0.56 -17.14 12.21
N ALA A 413 -1.40 -18.17 12.16
CA ALA A 413 -2.00 -18.77 13.36
C ALA A 413 -0.94 -19.40 14.28
N MET A 414 0.11 -19.99 13.70
CA MET A 414 1.20 -20.59 14.48
C MET A 414 2.03 -19.54 15.23
N ALA A 415 2.36 -18.42 14.58
CA ALA A 415 3.08 -17.31 15.19
C ALA A 415 2.25 -16.67 16.32
N CYS A 416 0.92 -16.55 16.15
CA CYS A 416 0.04 -16.04 17.20
C CYS A 416 -0.01 -16.98 18.42
N ARG A 417 -0.18 -18.28 18.20
CA ARG A 417 -0.11 -19.29 19.28
C ARG A 417 1.24 -19.24 20.01
N PHE A 418 2.35 -19.12 19.26
CA PHE A 418 3.68 -18.99 19.83
C PHE A 418 3.81 -17.72 20.70
N LEU A 419 3.33 -16.57 20.21
CA LEU A 419 3.29 -15.31 20.98
C LEU A 419 2.51 -15.47 22.29
N GLN A 420 1.32 -16.09 22.25
CA GLN A 420 0.50 -16.28 23.43
C GLN A 420 1.17 -17.21 24.46
N ALA A 421 1.78 -18.29 24.01
CA ALA A 421 2.52 -19.25 24.85
C ALA A 421 3.78 -18.65 25.45
N LYS A 422 4.47 -17.77 24.71
CA LYS A 422 5.73 -17.13 25.09
C LYS A 422 5.56 -15.68 25.54
N TRP A 423 4.34 -15.29 25.90
CA TRP A 423 4.00 -13.91 26.22
C TRP A 423 4.92 -13.28 27.25
N PHE A 424 5.14 -13.96 28.37
CA PHE A 424 5.97 -13.45 29.47
C PHE A 424 7.45 -13.38 29.09
N ASP A 425 7.95 -14.30 28.26
CA ASP A 425 9.33 -14.28 27.75
C ASP A 425 9.54 -13.05 26.85
N PHE A 426 8.59 -12.77 25.95
CA PHE A 426 8.61 -11.55 25.13
C PHE A 426 8.50 -10.29 25.96
N GLN A 427 7.59 -10.26 26.93
CA GLN A 427 7.39 -9.11 27.81
C GLN A 427 8.63 -8.84 28.66
N SER A 428 9.30 -9.88 29.17
CA SER A 428 10.55 -9.76 29.93
C SER A 428 11.70 -9.24 29.08
N LYS A 429 11.79 -9.65 27.81
CA LYS A 429 12.86 -9.23 26.90
C LYS A 429 12.64 -7.83 26.32
N LEU A 430 11.41 -7.49 25.95
CA LEU A 430 11.06 -6.29 25.20
C LEU A 430 10.54 -5.15 26.10
N GLY A 431 10.19 -5.47 27.34
CA GLY A 431 9.57 -4.57 28.29
C GLY A 431 8.05 -4.54 28.16
N ARG A 432 7.36 -4.48 29.31
CA ARG A 432 5.91 -4.33 29.37
C ARG A 432 5.49 -2.95 28.85
N GLY A 433 4.43 -2.91 28.02
CA GLY A 433 3.86 -1.65 27.53
C GLY A 433 4.71 -0.92 26.48
N THR A 434 5.88 -1.44 26.10
CA THR A 434 6.81 -0.74 25.20
C THR A 434 6.40 -0.80 23.74
N VAL A 435 6.92 0.15 22.95
CA VAL A 435 6.75 0.15 21.49
C VAL A 435 7.38 -1.09 20.85
N GLN A 436 8.50 -1.62 21.39
CA GLN A 436 9.13 -2.83 20.83
C GLN A 436 8.23 -4.05 20.96
N PHE A 437 7.56 -4.23 22.11
CA PHE A 437 6.63 -5.35 22.27
C PHE A 437 5.38 -5.19 21.39
N ALA A 438 4.85 -3.96 21.27
CA ALA A 438 3.76 -3.66 20.35
C ALA A 438 4.10 -3.95 18.88
N ARG A 439 5.36 -3.72 18.45
CA ARG A 439 5.83 -4.08 17.10
C ARG A 439 5.81 -5.59 16.86
N VAL A 440 6.15 -6.40 17.86
CA VAL A 440 6.10 -7.87 17.77
C VAL A 440 4.66 -8.36 17.61
N ILE A 441 3.74 -7.84 18.43
CA ILE A 441 2.31 -8.17 18.31
C ILE A 441 1.81 -7.78 16.91
N SER A 442 2.12 -6.55 16.47
CA SER A 442 1.66 -6.04 15.18
C SER A 442 2.24 -6.82 13.99
N ALA A 443 3.51 -7.25 14.05
CA ALA A 443 4.12 -8.05 13.00
C ALA A 443 3.38 -9.38 12.76
N ILE A 444 2.80 -9.95 13.82
CA ILE A 444 2.04 -11.20 13.75
C ILE A 444 0.61 -10.97 13.25
N THR A 445 -0.04 -9.90 13.70
CA THR A 445 -1.50 -9.74 13.55
C THR A 445 -1.92 -8.82 12.42
N GLN A 446 -1.04 -7.96 11.88
CA GLN A 446 -1.41 -6.89 10.93
C GLN A 446 -2.05 -7.37 9.61
N TYR A 447 -1.88 -8.63 9.25
CA TYR A 447 -2.46 -9.23 8.04
C TYR A 447 -3.78 -9.95 8.28
N GLY A 448 -4.26 -9.96 9.53
CA GLY A 448 -5.59 -10.48 9.87
C GLY A 448 -6.67 -9.83 9.02
N SER A 449 -7.61 -10.64 8.56
CA SER A 449 -8.63 -10.24 7.58
C SER A 449 -9.99 -10.88 7.85
N THR A 450 -10.14 -11.57 8.97
CA THR A 450 -11.42 -12.08 9.48
C THR A 450 -11.80 -11.40 10.79
N LYS A 451 -13.09 -11.43 11.14
CA LYS A 451 -13.57 -10.95 12.44
C LYS A 451 -12.85 -11.66 13.60
N PHE A 452 -12.58 -12.95 13.45
CA PHE A 452 -11.82 -13.72 14.42
C PHE A 452 -10.42 -13.14 14.65
N ASP A 453 -9.69 -12.78 13.59
CA ASP A 453 -8.36 -12.16 13.71
C ASP A 453 -8.43 -10.81 14.44
N TYR A 454 -9.48 -10.02 14.17
CA TYR A 454 -9.71 -8.75 14.85
C TYR A 454 -9.97 -8.93 16.34
N ASP A 455 -10.86 -9.85 16.71
CA ASP A 455 -11.20 -10.14 18.12
C ASP A 455 -10.01 -10.74 18.88
N GLU A 456 -9.21 -11.59 18.23
CA GLU A 456 -7.96 -12.10 18.80
C GLU A 456 -6.97 -10.96 19.08
N LEU A 457 -6.75 -10.06 18.11
CA LEU A 457 -5.91 -8.88 18.33
C LEU A 457 -6.47 -7.99 19.45
N LYS A 458 -7.79 -7.75 19.48
CA LYS A 458 -8.44 -6.96 20.53
C LYS A 458 -8.18 -7.54 21.92
N SER A 459 -8.24 -8.87 22.06
CA SER A 459 -7.88 -9.57 23.30
C SER A 459 -6.39 -9.39 23.66
N LEU A 460 -5.49 -9.48 22.68
CA LEU A 460 -4.05 -9.24 22.89
C LEU A 460 -3.76 -7.79 23.32
N VAL A 461 -4.48 -6.80 22.76
CA VAL A 461 -4.35 -5.39 23.17
C VAL A 461 -4.86 -5.19 24.60
N ALA A 462 -5.98 -5.81 24.96
CA ALA A 462 -6.47 -5.78 26.34
C ALA A 462 -5.46 -6.41 27.32
N ARG A 463 -4.83 -7.53 26.94
CA ARG A 463 -3.78 -8.19 27.73
C ARG A 463 -2.50 -7.34 27.83
N PHE A 464 -2.16 -6.61 26.77
CA PHE A 464 -1.01 -5.71 26.73
C PHE A 464 -1.13 -4.58 27.78
N GLY A 465 -2.33 -4.02 27.92
CA GLY A 465 -2.63 -2.95 28.88
C GLY A 465 -2.06 -1.60 28.45
N ASP A 466 -1.75 -0.75 29.43
CA ASP A 466 -1.26 0.61 29.16
C ASP A 466 0.23 0.66 28.82
N GLY A 467 0.60 1.66 28.01
CA GLY A 467 2.00 2.01 27.77
C GLY A 467 2.22 2.74 26.44
N PRO A 468 3.46 3.21 26.18
CA PRO A 468 3.81 3.90 24.94
C PRO A 468 3.49 3.13 23.66
N GLY A 469 3.45 1.79 23.72
CA GLY A 469 3.12 0.93 22.59
C GLY A 469 1.63 0.88 22.21
N LEU A 470 0.72 1.31 23.10
CA LEU A 470 -0.73 1.20 22.89
C LEU A 470 -1.21 1.93 21.64
N LYS A 471 -0.62 3.10 21.33
CA LYS A 471 -0.95 3.86 20.11
C LYS A 471 -0.69 3.04 18.84
N LEU A 472 0.43 2.30 18.79
CA LEU A 472 0.74 1.43 17.66
C LEU A 472 -0.27 0.30 17.55
N LEU A 473 -0.63 -0.34 18.67
CA LEU A 473 -1.63 -1.41 18.67
C LEU A 473 -3.01 -0.94 18.23
N ASN A 474 -3.43 0.26 18.60
CA ASN A 474 -4.70 0.85 18.14
C ASN A 474 -4.69 1.14 16.63
N MET A 475 -3.54 1.54 16.08
CA MET A 475 -3.36 1.64 14.63
C MET A 475 -3.42 0.28 13.95
N THR A 476 -2.82 -0.76 14.56
CA THR A 476 -2.89 -2.14 14.05
C THR A 476 -4.32 -2.67 14.10
N LEU A 477 -5.07 -2.42 15.17
CA LEU A 477 -6.51 -2.75 15.27
C LEU A 477 -7.31 -2.08 14.15
N SER A 478 -7.06 -0.79 13.90
CA SER A 478 -7.70 -0.07 12.78
C SER A 478 -7.32 -0.67 11.42
N THR A 479 -6.07 -1.11 11.27
CA THR A 479 -5.59 -1.76 10.04
C THR A 479 -6.26 -3.12 9.82
N VAL A 480 -6.34 -3.95 10.85
CA VAL A 480 -7.01 -5.26 10.77
C VAL A 480 -8.51 -5.07 10.50
N ALA A 481 -9.16 -4.12 11.17
CA ALA A 481 -10.56 -3.77 10.89
C ALA A 481 -10.76 -3.35 9.41
N ALA A 482 -9.85 -2.53 8.87
CA ALA A 482 -9.86 -2.14 7.46
C ALA A 482 -9.67 -3.34 6.53
N ASN A 483 -8.82 -4.29 6.90
CA ASN A 483 -8.61 -5.51 6.10
C ASN A 483 -9.86 -6.39 6.10
N VAL A 484 -10.51 -6.60 7.25
CA VAL A 484 -11.76 -7.39 7.36
C VAL A 484 -12.82 -6.83 6.43
N GLU A 485 -13.07 -5.52 6.53
CA GLU A 485 -14.02 -4.80 5.69
C GLU A 485 -13.64 -4.93 4.20
N TRP A 486 -12.36 -4.71 3.87
CA TRP A 486 -11.90 -4.76 2.50
C TRP A 486 -12.03 -6.16 1.87
N VAL A 487 -11.69 -7.23 2.60
CA VAL A 487 -11.82 -8.60 2.10
C VAL A 487 -13.28 -8.97 1.90
N SER A 488 -14.13 -8.70 2.90
CA SER A 488 -15.56 -9.03 2.87
C SER A 488 -16.24 -8.52 1.58
N ARG A 489 -15.98 -7.27 1.20
CA ARG A 489 -16.60 -6.64 0.02
C ARG A 489 -15.89 -6.92 -1.30
N SER A 490 -14.57 -7.13 -1.29
CA SER A 490 -13.77 -7.12 -2.53
C SER A 490 -13.55 -8.50 -3.12
N GLN A 491 -13.53 -9.56 -2.30
CA GLN A 491 -13.13 -10.89 -2.75
C GLN A 491 -14.01 -11.44 -3.88
N ALA A 492 -15.34 -11.26 -3.78
CA ALA A 492 -16.28 -11.73 -4.80
C ALA A 492 -16.14 -10.96 -6.12
N SER A 493 -15.91 -9.63 -6.05
CA SER A 493 -15.69 -8.79 -7.22
C SER A 493 -14.39 -9.14 -7.94
N ILE A 494 -13.31 -9.38 -7.18
CA ILE A 494 -12.01 -9.83 -7.72
C ILE A 494 -12.20 -11.16 -8.44
N TYR A 495 -12.84 -12.13 -7.78
CA TYR A 495 -13.10 -13.45 -8.35
C TYR A 495 -13.88 -13.35 -9.68
N SER A 496 -15.03 -12.69 -9.65
CA SER A 496 -15.93 -12.56 -10.81
C SER A 496 -15.27 -11.84 -11.98
N TRP A 497 -14.47 -10.81 -11.72
CA TRP A 497 -13.76 -10.09 -12.77
C TRP A 497 -12.70 -10.97 -13.45
N ILE A 498 -11.90 -11.70 -12.67
CA ILE A 498 -10.88 -12.60 -13.22
C ILE A 498 -11.52 -13.70 -14.06
N GLU A 499 -12.57 -14.34 -13.53
CA GLU A 499 -13.32 -15.37 -14.22
C GLU A 499 -13.87 -14.88 -15.57
N SER A 500 -14.40 -13.65 -15.60
CA SER A 500 -14.91 -13.04 -16.84
C SER A 500 -13.83 -12.79 -17.91
N LYS A 501 -12.56 -12.65 -17.52
CA LYS A 501 -11.44 -12.35 -18.44
C LYS A 501 -10.71 -13.60 -18.90
N TYR A 502 -10.69 -14.66 -18.08
CA TYR A 502 -9.82 -15.81 -18.27
C TYR A 502 -10.52 -17.15 -18.40
N HIS A 503 -11.86 -17.23 -18.23
CA HIS A 503 -12.66 -18.45 -18.38
C HIS A 503 -11.98 -19.69 -17.77
N PHE A 504 -11.85 -19.70 -16.44
CA PHE A 504 -11.28 -20.83 -15.71
C PHE A 504 -12.22 -22.05 -15.67
#